data_AF-A0A9J5YRY9-F1
#
_entry.id   AF-A0A9J5YRY9-F1
#
_cell.length_a   1.000
_cell.length_b   1.000
_cell.length_c   1.000
_cell.angle_alpha   90.00
_cell.angle_beta   90.00
_cell.angle_gamma   90.00
#
_symmetry.space_group_name_H-M   'P 1'
#
loop_
_entity.id
_entity.type
_entity.pdbx_description
1 polymer ?
#
loop_
_entity_poly.entity_id
_entity_poly.type
_entity_poly.pdbx_seq_one_letter_code
_entity_poly.pdbx_strand_id
1 'polypeptide(L)'
;MAPIKVTEINPEECSTMLSEFIKSIAFKRQQITKVFQKGDEVEVASQVYGFIGSYYDATIVYPIGAYHYKIKYKNLLTDDESEPLEEMVTAAAIRPVPPHQDETMSENGFRLYDMVDVFANDGWWFGFISGKIGEEYYAYFPTTADNIVYPHHVLRFHQEWVNGKWIYLPKTRN
;
A
#
# COMPACT_ATOMS: atom_id res chain seq x y z
N MET A 1 -20.84 33.29 -22.72
CA MET A 1 -20.26 32.06 -22.15
C MET A 1 -18.92 31.83 -22.84
N ALA A 2 -17.81 31.83 -22.09
CA ALA A 2 -16.51 31.49 -22.66
C ALA A 2 -16.39 29.95 -22.76
N PRO A 3 -15.88 29.40 -23.87
CA PRO A 3 -15.68 27.96 -23.98
C PRO A 3 -14.58 27.52 -23.01
N ILE A 4 -14.87 26.49 -22.22
CA ILE A 4 -13.88 25.80 -21.39
C ILE A 4 -12.91 25.12 -22.36
N LYS A 5 -11.67 25.60 -22.43
CA LYS A 5 -10.59 24.89 -23.12
C LYS A 5 -10.23 23.68 -22.28
N VAL A 6 -10.71 22.50 -22.69
CA VAL A 6 -10.12 21.23 -22.24
C VAL A 6 -8.75 21.17 -22.90
N THR A 7 -7.69 21.42 -22.14
CA THR A 7 -6.33 21.16 -22.59
C THR A 7 -6.16 19.64 -22.69
N GLU A 8 -6.12 19.11 -23.91
CA GLU A 8 -5.73 17.73 -24.17
C GLU A 8 -4.32 17.52 -23.63
N ILE A 9 -4.20 16.72 -22.57
CA ILE A 9 -2.91 16.33 -22.00
C ILE A 9 -2.28 15.35 -22.99
N ASN A 10 -1.05 15.61 -23.43
CA ASN A 10 -0.32 14.73 -24.35
C ASN A 10 -0.12 13.35 -23.69
N PRO A 11 -0.29 12.22 -24.43
CA PRO A 11 0.02 10.87 -23.95
C PRO A 11 1.38 10.71 -23.23
N GLU A 12 2.44 11.40 -23.67
CA GLU A 12 3.75 11.36 -23.01
C GLU A 12 3.75 12.06 -21.65
N GLU A 13 3.05 13.19 -21.54
CA GLU A 13 2.87 13.91 -20.27
C GLU A 13 2.02 13.08 -19.31
N CYS A 14 0.98 12.41 -19.81
CA CYS A 14 0.14 11.50 -19.04
C CYS A 14 0.93 10.29 -18.50
N SER A 15 1.75 9.65 -19.35
CA SER A 15 2.63 8.56 -18.95
C SER A 15 3.65 8.99 -17.89
N THR A 16 4.24 10.16 -18.06
CA THR A 16 5.19 10.73 -17.09
C THR A 16 4.50 10.99 -15.75
N MET A 17 3.32 11.63 -15.75
CA MET A 17 2.57 11.89 -14.53
C MET A 17 2.15 10.61 -13.80
N LEU A 18 1.74 9.57 -14.52
CA LEU A 18 1.44 8.26 -13.95
C LEU A 18 2.68 7.61 -13.32
N SER A 19 3.84 7.70 -13.99
CA SER A 19 5.11 7.20 -13.45
C SER A 19 5.50 7.92 -12.16
N GLU A 20 5.43 9.25 -12.13
CA GLU A 20 5.75 10.03 -10.94
C GLU A 20 4.76 9.79 -9.80
N PHE A 21 3.47 9.63 -10.12
CA PHE A 21 2.45 9.28 -9.13
C PHE A 21 2.72 7.89 -8.52
N ILE A 22 3.00 6.89 -9.34
CA ILE A 22 3.38 5.55 -8.88
C ILE A 22 4.61 5.60 -7.98
N LYS A 23 5.65 6.33 -8.39
CA LYS A 23 6.85 6.51 -7.56
C LYS A 23 6.52 7.18 -6.24
N SER A 24 5.62 8.17 -6.25
CA SER A 24 5.21 8.89 -5.04
C SER A 24 4.46 8.02 -4.03
N ILE A 25 3.82 6.93 -4.49
CA ILE A 25 3.19 5.92 -3.62
C ILE A 25 4.22 4.88 -3.19
N ALA A 26 4.90 4.24 -4.15
CA ALA A 26 5.78 3.11 -3.89
C ALA A 26 6.99 3.47 -3.01
N PHE A 27 7.56 4.67 -3.19
CA PHE A 27 8.72 5.17 -2.45
C PHE A 27 8.32 6.14 -1.33
N LYS A 28 7.04 6.15 -0.96
CA LYS A 28 6.55 7.08 0.04
C LYS A 28 7.14 6.78 1.41
N ARG A 29 7.56 7.85 2.08
CA ARG A 29 7.85 7.84 3.51
C ARG A 29 6.64 8.35 4.27
N GLN A 30 6.28 7.63 5.33
CA GLN A 30 5.22 8.02 6.24
C GLN A 30 5.64 9.29 7.00
N GLN A 31 4.72 10.24 7.07
CA GLN A 31 4.95 11.41 7.90
C GLN A 31 4.82 11.02 9.37
N ILE A 32 5.74 11.52 10.19
CA ILE A 32 5.75 11.28 11.64
C ILE A 32 4.68 12.18 12.27
N THR A 33 3.42 11.78 12.11
CA THR A 33 2.25 12.50 12.64
C THR A 33 1.61 11.78 13.81
N LYS A 34 2.10 10.59 14.15
CA LYS A 34 1.64 9.76 15.26
C LYS A 34 2.84 9.15 15.95
N VAL A 35 2.82 9.17 17.29
CA VAL A 35 3.75 8.43 18.13
C VAL A 35 3.08 7.10 18.48
N PHE A 36 3.74 5.99 18.16
CA PHE A 36 3.26 4.67 18.50
C PHE A 36 3.74 4.22 19.89
N GLN A 37 2.94 3.40 20.55
CA GLN A 37 3.22 2.84 21.87
C GLN A 37 3.44 1.33 21.78
N LYS A 38 4.05 0.74 22.81
CA LYS A 38 4.20 -0.72 22.93
C LYS A 38 2.83 -1.39 22.80
N GLY A 39 2.75 -2.40 21.93
CA GLY A 39 1.53 -3.15 21.66
C GLY A 39 0.67 -2.59 20.53
N ASP A 40 0.96 -1.38 20.02
CA ASP A 40 0.26 -0.86 18.85
C ASP A 40 0.50 -1.78 17.65
N GLU A 41 -0.57 -2.11 16.94
CA GLU A 41 -0.50 -2.78 15.65
C GLU A 41 -0.27 -1.76 14.54
N VAL A 42 0.62 -2.10 13.63
CA VAL A 42 1.09 -1.21 12.57
C VAL A 42 1.36 -1.98 11.29
N GLU A 43 1.42 -1.25 10.17
CA GLU A 43 1.98 -1.74 8.93
C GLU A 43 3.33 -1.05 8.67
N VAL A 44 4.29 -1.82 8.18
CA VAL A 44 5.67 -1.38 7.95
C VAL A 44 5.99 -1.46 6.47
N ALA A 45 6.27 -0.31 5.86
CA ALA A 45 6.63 -0.22 4.46
C ALA A 45 8.09 -0.62 4.23
N SER A 46 8.34 -1.55 3.30
CA SER A 46 9.71 -1.88 2.92
C SER A 46 10.27 -0.88 1.91
N GLN A 47 11.56 -0.57 2.06
CA GLN A 47 12.34 0.26 1.13
C GLN A 47 13.47 -0.55 0.47
N VAL A 48 13.51 -1.85 0.71
CA VAL A 48 14.49 -2.76 0.12
C VAL A 48 14.09 -3.04 -1.32
N TYR A 49 15.05 -2.96 -2.24
CA TYR A 49 14.82 -3.29 -3.65
C TYR A 49 14.19 -4.69 -3.79
N GLY A 50 13.16 -4.81 -4.61
CA GLY A 50 12.35 -6.03 -4.74
C GLY A 50 11.17 -6.12 -3.76
N PHE A 51 11.17 -5.32 -2.68
CA PHE A 51 10.08 -5.23 -1.70
C PHE A 51 9.42 -3.85 -1.67
N ILE A 52 9.82 -2.95 -2.57
CA ILE A 52 9.27 -1.58 -2.62
C ILE A 52 7.79 -1.65 -3.04
N GLY A 53 6.95 -0.96 -2.27
CA GLY A 53 5.50 -1.01 -2.42
C GLY A 53 4.81 -2.09 -1.59
N SER A 54 5.54 -2.83 -0.75
CA SER A 54 4.96 -3.78 0.20
C SER A 54 4.85 -3.20 1.61
N TYR A 55 3.83 -3.67 2.33
CA TYR A 55 3.53 -3.35 3.71
C TYR A 55 3.38 -4.64 4.51
N TYR A 56 4.09 -4.75 5.62
CA TYR A 56 4.06 -5.94 6.48
C TYR A 56 3.43 -5.61 7.82
N ASP A 57 2.53 -6.49 8.27
CA ASP A 57 1.89 -6.35 9.57
C ASP A 57 2.90 -6.60 10.70
N ALA A 58 2.91 -5.71 11.69
CA ALA A 58 3.81 -5.79 12.83
C ALA A 58 3.17 -5.22 14.10
N THR A 59 3.81 -5.49 15.24
CA THR A 59 3.48 -4.90 16.54
C THR A 59 4.68 -4.12 17.06
N ILE A 60 4.44 -2.95 17.64
CA ILE A 60 5.50 -2.19 18.31
C ILE A 60 5.91 -2.89 19.60
N VAL A 61 7.21 -3.19 19.73
CA VAL A 61 7.79 -3.75 20.97
C VAL A 61 8.15 -2.62 21.94
N TYR A 62 8.88 -1.61 21.48
CA TYR A 62 9.16 -0.37 22.21
C TYR A 62 9.78 0.72 21.30
N PRO A 63 9.62 2.01 21.63
CA PRO A 63 10.33 3.10 20.95
C PRO A 63 11.83 3.10 21.26
N ILE A 64 12.65 3.47 20.27
CA ILE A 64 14.09 3.65 20.38
C ILE A 64 14.42 5.10 19.98
N GLY A 65 14.65 5.96 20.97
CA GLY A 65 14.85 7.39 20.73
C GLY A 65 13.62 8.07 20.14
N ALA A 66 13.83 9.15 19.37
CA ALA A 66 12.73 9.97 18.84
C ALA A 66 12.15 9.47 17.51
N TYR A 67 12.88 8.63 16.76
CA TYR A 67 12.58 8.36 15.35
C TYR A 67 12.66 6.88 14.95
N HIS A 68 12.86 5.97 15.89
CA HIS A 68 12.95 4.54 15.61
C HIS A 68 12.08 3.73 16.56
N TYR A 69 11.72 2.53 16.12
CA TYR A 69 10.97 1.56 16.90
C TYR A 69 11.58 0.18 16.71
N LYS A 70 11.63 -0.60 17.80
CA LYS A 70 11.74 -2.05 17.70
C LYS A 70 10.34 -2.60 17.43
N ILE A 71 10.22 -3.36 16.35
CA ILE A 71 8.97 -3.99 15.93
C ILE A 71 9.13 -5.50 15.92
N LYS A 72 8.00 -6.21 15.93
CA LYS A 72 7.90 -7.64 15.70
C LYS A 72 6.91 -7.88 14.59
N TYR A 73 7.34 -8.47 13.48
CA TYR A 73 6.46 -8.81 12.37
C TYR A 73 5.49 -9.94 12.77
N LYS A 74 4.29 -9.92 12.19
CA LYS A 74 3.28 -10.96 12.44
C LYS A 74 3.52 -12.21 11.59
N ASN A 75 3.89 -12.02 10.33
CA ASN A 75 3.96 -13.09 9.33
C ASN A 75 5.39 -13.39 8.84
N LEU A 76 6.36 -12.51 9.13
CA LEU A 76 7.77 -12.76 8.78
C LEU A 76 8.48 -13.46 9.93
N LEU A 77 9.25 -14.50 9.60
CA LEU A 77 10.04 -15.28 10.55
C LEU A 77 11.54 -15.00 10.38
N THR A 78 12.33 -15.43 11.37
CA THR A 78 13.80 -15.51 11.28
C THR A 78 14.23 -16.49 10.18
N ASP A 79 15.50 -16.43 9.76
CA ASP A 79 16.06 -17.30 8.71
C ASP A 79 15.94 -18.80 9.04
N ASP A 80 15.91 -19.15 10.33
CA ASP A 80 15.71 -20.52 10.82
C ASP A 80 14.24 -20.86 11.09
N GLU A 81 13.33 -19.95 10.76
CA GLU A 81 11.87 -20.06 10.93
C GLU A 81 11.41 -20.33 12.37
N SER A 82 12.28 -20.10 13.35
CA SER A 82 12.04 -20.47 14.75
C SER A 82 11.15 -19.48 15.50
N GLU A 83 11.19 -18.19 15.12
CA GLU A 83 10.41 -17.14 15.75
C GLU A 83 10.06 -16.00 14.79
N PRO A 84 9.06 -15.17 15.10
CA PRO A 84 8.76 -14.00 14.28
C PRO A 84 9.89 -12.98 14.30
N LEU A 85 10.21 -12.44 13.13
CA LEU A 85 11.29 -11.50 12.91
C LEU A 85 11.07 -10.20 13.69
N GLU A 86 12.10 -9.76 14.40
CA GLU A 86 12.11 -8.44 15.04
C GLU A 86 13.17 -7.52 14.44
N GLU A 87 12.78 -6.31 14.04
CA GLU A 87 13.66 -5.35 13.38
C GLU A 87 13.58 -3.97 14.02
N MET A 88 14.65 -3.18 13.90
CA MET A 88 14.60 -1.75 14.20
C MET A 88 14.27 -0.98 12.92
N VAL A 89 13.13 -0.30 12.90
CA VAL A 89 12.68 0.47 11.73
C VAL A 89 12.51 1.95 12.08
N THR A 90 12.60 2.80 11.06
CA THR A 90 12.37 4.24 11.22
C THR A 90 10.88 4.54 11.38
N ALA A 91 10.51 5.56 12.12
CA ALA A 91 9.13 6.03 12.26
C ALA A 91 8.50 6.38 10.89
N ALA A 92 9.32 6.76 9.91
CA ALA A 92 8.88 7.08 8.56
C ALA A 92 8.56 5.83 7.70
N ALA A 93 8.84 4.62 8.17
CA ALA A 93 8.41 3.39 7.53
C ALA A 93 7.08 2.86 8.09
N ILE A 94 6.60 3.41 9.22
CA ILE A 94 5.47 2.86 9.96
C ILE A 94 4.21 3.68 9.70
N ARG A 95 3.09 2.99 9.43
CA ARG A 95 1.74 3.56 9.45
C ARG A 95 0.83 2.74 10.37
N PRO A 96 -0.29 3.27 10.86
CA PRO A 96 -1.28 2.46 11.56
C PRO A 96 -1.79 1.30 10.67
N VAL A 97 -2.53 0.36 11.24
CA VAL A 97 -3.31 -0.57 10.42
C VAL A 97 -4.44 0.20 9.72
N PRO A 98 -4.65 0.02 8.40
CA PRO A 98 -5.74 0.66 7.67
C PRO A 98 -7.09 0.19 8.19
N PRO A 99 -8.11 1.07 8.24
CA PRO A 99 -9.45 0.69 8.62
C PRO A 99 -10.00 -0.36 7.64
N HIS A 100 -10.76 -1.31 8.19
CA HIS A 100 -11.54 -2.25 7.40
C HIS A 100 -12.44 -1.48 6.44
N GLN A 101 -12.49 -1.95 5.20
CA GLN A 101 -13.36 -1.37 4.19
C GLN A 101 -14.78 -1.89 4.42
N ASP A 102 -15.75 -0.98 4.44
CA ASP A 102 -17.16 -1.36 4.51
C ASP A 102 -17.50 -2.35 3.40
N GLU A 103 -18.30 -3.36 3.76
CA GLU A 103 -18.75 -4.45 2.87
C GLU A 103 -19.36 -3.93 1.55
N THR A 104 -19.89 -2.71 1.56
CA THR A 104 -20.47 -2.02 0.39
C THR A 104 -19.46 -1.72 -0.73
N MET A 105 -18.16 -1.57 -0.43
CA MET A 105 -17.12 -1.43 -1.46
C MET A 105 -16.77 -2.79 -2.08
N SER A 106 -16.86 -3.87 -1.31
CA SER A 106 -16.67 -5.25 -1.78
C SER A 106 -17.85 -5.83 -2.56
N GLU A 107 -19.09 -5.37 -2.31
CA GLU A 107 -20.28 -5.83 -3.06
C GLU A 107 -20.19 -5.60 -4.57
N ASN A 108 -19.50 -4.54 -5.00
CA ASN A 108 -19.32 -4.22 -6.41
C ASN A 108 -18.05 -4.82 -7.03
N GLY A 109 -17.23 -5.51 -6.21
CA GLY A 109 -15.90 -5.97 -6.58
C GLY A 109 -14.94 -4.85 -7.02
N PHE A 110 -13.78 -5.24 -7.52
CA PHE A 110 -12.80 -4.29 -8.07
C PHE A 110 -13.04 -4.05 -9.58
N ARG A 111 -12.65 -2.87 -10.05
CA ARG A 111 -12.76 -2.43 -11.45
C ARG A 111 -11.37 -2.27 -12.04
N LEU A 112 -11.33 -2.25 -13.38
CA LEU A 112 -10.10 -1.97 -14.11
C LEU A 112 -9.49 -0.64 -13.64
N TYR A 113 -8.19 -0.66 -13.37
CA TYR A 113 -7.36 0.43 -12.85
C TYR A 113 -7.61 0.84 -11.38
N ASP A 114 -8.47 0.13 -10.65
CA ASP A 114 -8.56 0.34 -9.20
C ASP A 114 -7.21 0.07 -8.55
N MET A 115 -6.80 0.95 -7.64
CA MET A 115 -5.61 0.79 -6.82
C MET A 115 -5.92 -0.18 -5.68
N VAL A 116 -5.12 -1.22 -5.57
CA VAL A 116 -5.33 -2.29 -4.60
C VAL A 116 -4.03 -2.59 -3.86
N ASP A 117 -4.17 -3.12 -2.65
CA ASP A 117 -3.10 -3.91 -2.04
C ASP A 117 -3.48 -5.40 -2.17
N VAL A 118 -2.52 -6.21 -2.60
CA VAL A 118 -2.66 -7.66 -2.71
C VAL A 118 -1.91 -8.34 -1.56
N PHE A 119 -2.56 -9.21 -0.80
CA PHE A 119 -1.88 -10.01 0.20
C PHE A 119 -1.15 -11.19 -0.46
N ALA A 120 0.18 -11.13 -0.48
CA ALA A 120 1.06 -12.14 -1.07
C ALA A 120 2.43 -12.09 -0.38
N ASN A 121 3.12 -13.24 -0.27
CA ASN A 121 4.44 -13.32 0.37
C ASN A 121 4.47 -12.61 1.73
N ASP A 122 3.49 -12.93 2.58
CA ASP A 122 3.36 -12.46 3.96
C ASP A 122 3.13 -10.95 4.16
N GLY A 123 2.91 -10.19 3.08
CA GLY A 123 2.65 -8.75 3.10
C GLY A 123 1.60 -8.28 2.10
N TRP A 124 1.26 -7.00 2.20
CA TRP A 124 0.33 -6.28 1.33
C TRP A 124 1.09 -5.50 0.26
N TRP A 125 0.85 -5.81 -1.02
CA TRP A 125 1.60 -5.25 -2.14
C TRP A 125 0.75 -4.31 -2.98
N PHE A 126 1.21 -3.06 -3.10
CA PHE A 126 0.56 -2.05 -3.93
C PHE A 126 0.57 -2.43 -5.41
N GLY A 127 -0.61 -2.40 -6.04
CA GLY A 127 -0.79 -2.67 -7.46
C GLY A 127 -2.08 -2.08 -8.00
N PHE A 128 -2.38 -2.44 -9.26
CA PHE A 128 -3.58 -2.00 -9.97
C PHE A 128 -4.29 -3.19 -10.57
N ILE A 129 -5.62 -3.16 -10.58
CA ILE A 129 -6.38 -4.14 -11.36
C ILE A 129 -6.15 -3.91 -12.85
N SER A 130 -5.64 -4.92 -13.55
CA SER A 130 -5.38 -4.90 -14.98
C SER A 130 -6.39 -5.72 -15.79
N GLY A 131 -7.24 -6.49 -15.11
CA GLY A 131 -8.29 -7.28 -15.74
C GLY A 131 -9.05 -8.16 -14.74
N LYS A 132 -10.10 -8.82 -15.22
CA LYS A 132 -10.90 -9.78 -14.45
C LYS A 132 -11.41 -10.88 -15.38
N ILE A 133 -11.31 -12.13 -14.95
CA ILE A 133 -11.88 -13.29 -15.65
C ILE A 133 -12.63 -14.13 -14.61
N GLY A 134 -13.96 -14.21 -14.73
CA GLY A 134 -14.79 -14.88 -13.71
C GLY A 134 -14.68 -14.17 -12.36
N GLU A 135 -14.26 -14.89 -11.32
CA GLU A 135 -14.05 -14.36 -9.96
C GLU A 135 -12.59 -13.95 -9.69
N GLU A 136 -11.70 -14.21 -10.64
CA GLU A 136 -10.26 -13.95 -10.53
C GLU A 136 -9.90 -12.57 -11.10
N TYR A 137 -9.03 -11.85 -10.39
CA TYR A 137 -8.56 -10.53 -10.76
C TYR A 137 -7.08 -10.57 -11.16
N TYR A 138 -6.72 -9.89 -12.24
CA TYR A 138 -5.33 -9.65 -12.59
C TYR A 138 -4.87 -8.36 -11.91
N ALA A 139 -3.76 -8.44 -11.19
CA ALA A 139 -3.11 -7.32 -10.53
C ALA A 139 -1.74 -7.05 -11.16
N TYR A 140 -1.54 -5.82 -11.63
CA TYR A 140 -0.26 -5.32 -12.13
C TYR A 140 0.51 -4.62 -11.01
N PHE A 141 1.76 -5.05 -10.80
CA PHE A 141 2.67 -4.48 -9.80
C PHE A 141 3.67 -3.54 -10.48
N PRO A 142 3.54 -2.22 -10.28
CA PRO A 142 4.33 -1.26 -11.05
C PRO A 142 5.83 -1.25 -10.69
N THR A 143 6.21 -1.75 -9.51
CA THR A 143 7.60 -1.78 -9.05
C THR A 143 8.39 -2.95 -9.61
N THR A 144 7.72 -4.05 -9.96
CA THR A 144 8.33 -5.26 -10.54
C THR A 144 7.93 -5.50 -12.00
N ALA A 145 6.92 -4.79 -12.50
CA ALA A 145 6.26 -4.97 -13.79
C ALA A 145 5.56 -6.34 -13.96
N ASP A 146 5.29 -7.04 -12.86
CA ASP A 146 4.57 -8.30 -12.88
C ASP A 146 3.06 -8.09 -13.06
N ASN A 147 2.38 -9.06 -13.67
CA ASN A 147 0.93 -9.09 -13.77
C ASN A 147 0.43 -10.50 -13.41
N ILE A 148 -0.16 -10.63 -12.23
CA ILE A 148 -0.46 -11.93 -11.60
C ILE A 148 -1.94 -12.01 -11.24
N VAL A 149 -2.50 -13.22 -11.27
CA VAL A 149 -3.91 -13.50 -10.95
C VAL A 149 -4.10 -13.77 -9.46
N TYR A 150 -5.12 -13.18 -8.87
CA TYR A 150 -5.49 -13.35 -7.46
C TYR A 150 -7.01 -13.41 -7.25
N PRO A 151 -7.47 -14.17 -6.25
CA PRO A 151 -8.87 -14.21 -5.87
C PRO A 151 -9.27 -12.95 -5.09
N HIS A 152 -10.57 -12.65 -5.05
CA HIS A 152 -11.11 -11.47 -4.37
C HIS A 152 -10.66 -11.30 -2.91
N HIS A 153 -10.58 -12.39 -2.14
CA HIS A 153 -10.40 -12.33 -0.68
C HIS A 153 -8.99 -11.92 -0.22
N VAL A 154 -8.01 -11.91 -1.13
CA VAL A 154 -6.64 -11.41 -0.84
C VAL A 154 -6.43 -9.97 -1.30
N LEU A 155 -7.47 -9.31 -1.79
CA LEU A 155 -7.43 -7.95 -2.29
C LEU A 155 -8.11 -7.00 -1.31
N ARG A 156 -7.55 -5.79 -1.15
CA ARG A 156 -8.21 -4.65 -0.52
C ARG A 156 -7.94 -3.40 -1.34
N PHE A 157 -8.81 -2.39 -1.29
CA PHE A 157 -8.46 -1.11 -1.92
C PHE A 157 -7.25 -0.49 -1.23
N HIS A 158 -6.35 0.04 -2.03
CA HIS A 158 -5.16 0.71 -1.52
C HIS A 158 -5.55 1.97 -0.73
N GLN A 159 -4.94 2.15 0.44
CA GLN A 159 -5.14 3.31 1.29
C GLN A 159 -3.80 3.92 1.66
N GLU A 160 -3.78 5.24 1.74
CA GLU A 160 -2.58 5.99 2.09
C GLU A 160 -2.78 6.72 3.41
N TRP A 161 -1.76 6.65 4.28
CA TRP A 161 -1.71 7.42 5.51
C TRP A 161 -1.06 8.77 5.25
N VAL A 162 -1.82 9.86 5.38
CA VAL A 162 -1.35 11.22 5.11
C VAL A 162 -1.86 12.16 6.19
N ASN A 163 -0.96 12.94 6.80
CA ASN A 163 -1.30 13.98 7.78
C ASN A 163 -2.21 13.47 8.92
N GLY A 164 -1.96 12.26 9.43
CA GLY A 164 -2.75 11.67 10.50
C GLY A 164 -4.12 11.11 10.09
N LYS A 165 -4.37 10.92 8.79
CA LYS A 165 -5.65 10.42 8.26
C LYS A 165 -5.44 9.39 7.15
N TRP A 166 -6.37 8.44 7.05
CA TRP A 166 -6.46 7.52 5.92
C TRP A 166 -7.17 8.18 4.74
N ILE A 167 -6.61 8.02 3.55
CA ILE A 167 -7.18 8.50 2.29
C ILE A 167 -7.22 7.37 1.25
N TYR A 168 -8.22 7.43 0.37
CA TYR A 168 -8.35 6.57 -0.82
C TYR A 168 -7.90 7.32 -2.07
N LEU A 169 -7.21 6.64 -2.98
CA LEU A 169 -6.78 7.18 -4.27
C LEU A 169 -7.36 6.31 -5.40
N PRO A 170 -7.85 6.88 -6.53
CA PRO A 170 -8.19 8.28 -6.80
C PRO A 170 -9.68 8.56 -6.53
N LYS A 171 -9.95 9.73 -5.92
CA LYS A 171 -11.26 10.37 -5.95
C LYS A 171 -11.59 10.82 -7.38
N THR A 172 -12.27 9.97 -8.14
CA THR A 172 -13.22 10.41 -9.18
C THR A 172 -14.35 9.39 -9.26
N ARG A 173 -15.27 9.47 -8.28
CA ARG A 173 -16.67 9.11 -8.56
C ARG A 173 -17.29 10.35 -9.21
N ASN A 174 -17.26 10.40 -10.53
CA ASN A 174 -18.25 11.15 -11.31
C ASN A 174 -19.45 10.23 -11.54
#